data_AF-A0A5S3TZF8-F1
#
_entry.id   AF-A0A5S3TZF8-F1
#
_cell.length_a   1.000
_cell.length_b   1.000
_cell.length_c   1.000
_cell.angle_alpha   90.00
_cell.angle_beta   90.00
_cell.angle_gamma   90.00
#
_symmetry.space_group_name_H-M   'P 1'
#
loop_
_entity.id
_entity.type
_entity.pdbx_description
1 polymer ?
#
loop_
_entity_poly.entity_id
_entity_poly.type
_entity_poly.pdbx_seq_one_letter_code
_entity_poly.pdbx_strand_id
1 'polypeptide(L)' 'MYLLHSLLTALPLGVFLYDRLTQAIARAAFNNSKLSLMLLDLDKFKFINAALGHHVGDLIIAHIGHSLDR' A
#
# COMPACT_ATOMS: atom_id res chain seq x y z
N MET A 1 -13.66 -0.55 -14.37
CA MET A 1 -12.44 -1.32 -14.68
C MET A 1 -11.26 -0.77 -13.87
N TYR A 2 -11.30 -0.84 -12.52
CA TYR A 2 -10.25 -0.27 -11.65
C TYR A 2 -9.75 -1.23 -10.56
N LEU A 3 -10.34 -2.43 -10.45
CA LEU A 3 -10.08 -3.35 -9.34
C LEU A 3 -8.91 -4.32 -9.58
N LEU A 4 -8.28 -4.29 -10.76
CA LEU A 4 -7.22 -5.22 -11.15
C LEU A 4 -5.88 -4.55 -11.44
N HIS A 5 -5.73 -3.25 -11.20
CA HIS A 5 -4.46 -2.55 -11.40
C HIS A 5 -3.45 -2.76 -10.25
N SER A 6 -3.63 -3.84 -9.49
CA SER A 6 -2.71 -4.38 -8.48
C SER A 6 -1.44 -5.00 -9.09
N LEU A 7 -0.97 -4.44 -10.20
CA LEU A 7 0.27 -4.81 -10.88
C LEU A 7 1.26 -3.64 -10.93
N LEU A 8 0.82 -2.40 -10.71
CA LEU A 8 1.71 -1.24 -10.67
C LEU A 8 2.33 -0.98 -9.29
N THR A 9 1.84 -1.64 -8.25
CA THR A 9 2.39 -1.52 -6.90
C THR A 9 2.62 -2.90 -6.35
N ALA A 10 3.80 -3.16 -5.77
CA ALA A 10 4.05 -4.35 -4.95
C ALA A 10 3.22 -4.38 -3.65
N LEU A 11 2.25 -3.46 -3.51
CA LEU A 11 1.41 -3.30 -2.33
C LEU A 11 0.15 -4.16 -2.47
N PRO A 12 -0.14 -5.04 -1.50
CA PRO A 12 -1.33 -5.87 -1.55
C PRO A 12 -2.60 -5.01 -1.60
N LEU A 13 -3.51 -5.32 -2.52
CA LEU A 13 -4.88 -4.80 -2.51
C LEU A 13 -5.49 -5.02 -1.11
N GLY A 14 -6.28 -4.06 -0.62
CA GLY A 14 -6.76 -4.02 0.78
C GLY A 14 -7.41 -5.31 1.31
N VAL A 15 -7.92 -6.19 0.44
CA VAL A 15 -8.43 -7.51 0.83
C VAL A 15 -7.33 -8.44 1.39
N PHE A 16 -6.10 -8.33 0.89
CA PHE A 16 -4.96 -9.11 1.37
C PHE A 16 -4.31 -8.51 2.62
N LEU A 17 -4.56 -7.24 2.93
CA LEU A 17 -4.01 -6.59 4.12
C LEU A 17 -4.55 -7.24 5.40
N TYR A 18 -5.86 -7.51 5.45
CA TYR A 18 -6.49 -8.09 6.63
C TYR A 18 -5.96 -9.49 6.94
N ASP A 19 -5.84 -10.35 5.91
CA ASP A 19 -5.28 -11.69 6.05
C ASP A 19 -3.81 -11.63 6.50
N ARG A 20 -2.98 -10.78 5.85
CA ARG A 20 -1.58 -10.61 6.25
C ARG A 20 -1.42 -10.06 7.66
N LEU A 21 -2.26 -9.12 8.07
CA LEU A 21 -2.23 -8.56 9.43
C LEU A 21 -2.61 -9.63 10.47
N THR A 22 -3.63 -10.44 10.18
CA THR A 22 -4.04 -11.56 11.03
C THR A 22 -2.88 -12.54 11.25
N GLN A 23 -2.19 -12.92 10.16
CA GLN A 23 -1.01 -13.79 10.24
C GLN A 23 0.16 -13.14 10.99
N ALA A 24 0.40 -11.84 10.78
CA ALA A 24 1.47 -11.10 11.44
C ALA A 24 1.24 -10.99 12.96
N ILE A 25 0.00 -10.73 13.38
CA ILE A 25 -0.38 -10.69 14.81
C ILE A 25 -0.16 -12.06 15.45
N ALA A 26 -0.63 -13.15 14.82
CA ALA A 26 -0.44 -14.50 15.33
C ALA A 26 1.05 -14.87 15.47
N ARG A 27 1.89 -14.50 14.49
CA ARG A 27 3.34 -14.72 14.55
C ARG A 27 4.02 -13.91 15.66
N ALA A 28 3.64 -12.65 15.83
CA ALA A 28 4.19 -11.80 16.89
C ALA A 28 3.85 -12.34 18.29
N ALA A 29 2.60 -12.78 18.48
CA ALA A 29 2.17 -13.42 19.72
C ALA A 29 2.95 -14.72 19.99
N PHE A 30 3.12 -15.58 18.99
CA PHE A 30 3.87 -16.84 19.13
C PHE A 30 5.35 -16.61 19.46
N ASN A 31 5.98 -15.62 18.83
CA ASN A 31 7.41 -15.33 19.02
C ASN A 31 7.72 -14.38 20.19
N ASN A 32 6.70 -13.95 20.95
CA ASN A 32 6.81 -12.88 21.95
C ASN A 32 7.52 -11.62 21.41
N SER A 33 7.21 -11.25 20.17
CA SER A 33 7.78 -10.08 19.49
C SER A 33 6.75 -8.96 19.34
N LYS A 34 7.23 -7.75 19.02
CA LYS A 34 6.36 -6.59 18.78
C LYS A 34 6.06 -6.47 17.29
N LEU A 35 4.83 -6.12 16.97
CA LEU A 35 4.38 -5.74 15.63
C LEU A 35 4.08 -4.24 15.60
N SER A 36 4.34 -3.58 14.49
CA SER A 36 3.92 -2.19 14.24
C SER A 36 3.30 -2.08 12.85
N LEU A 37 2.26 -1.27 12.73
CA LEU A 37 1.57 -0.98 11.47
C LEU A 37 1.72 0.51 11.17
N MET A 38 2.16 0.82 9.95
CA MET A 38 2.24 2.19 9.44
C MET A 38 1.16 2.36 8.37
N LEU A 39 0.31 3.38 8.54
CA LEU A 39 -0.65 3.81 7.55
C LEU A 39 -0.16 5.16 6.99
N LEU A 40 -0.07 5.24 5.67
CA LEU A 40 0.40 6.43 4.95
C LEU A 40 -0.71 6.90 4.03
N ASP A 41 -0.95 8.20 3.99
CA ASP A 41 -1.85 8.85 3.05
C ASP A 41 -1.08 9.85 2.19
N LEU A 42 -1.52 10.04 0.95
CA LEU A 42 -0.89 10.97 0.01
C LEU A 42 -1.69 12.27 -0.03
N ASP A 43 -1.13 13.29 0.60
CA ASP A 43 -1.75 14.61 0.66
C ASP A 43 -2.05 15.15 -0.75
N LYS A 44 -3.30 15.61 -0.93
CA LYS A 44 -3.79 16.23 -2.18
C LYS A 44 -3.63 15.35 -3.43
N PHE A 45 -3.50 14.03 -3.30
CA PHE A 45 -3.31 13.14 -4.45
C PHE A 45 -4.44 13.23 -5.50
N LYS A 46 -5.68 13.50 -5.07
CA LYS A 46 -6.80 13.76 -5.99
C LYS A 46 -6.55 14.98 -6.90
N PHE A 47 -5.89 16.02 -6.38
CA PHE A 47 -5.54 17.21 -7.17
C PHE A 47 -4.51 16.87 -8.25
N ILE A 48 -3.51 16.04 -7.91
CA ILE A 48 -2.52 15.54 -8.87
C ILE A 48 -3.22 14.76 -9.99
N ASN A 49 -4.12 13.83 -9.64
CA ASN A 49 -4.89 13.08 -10.63
C ASN A 49 -5.76 13.97 -11.52
N ALA A 50 -6.36 15.00 -10.94
CA ALA A 50 -7.19 15.95 -11.69
C ALA A 50 -6.37 16.85 -12.62
N ALA A 51 -5.17 17.27 -12.21
CA ALA A 51 -4.32 18.19 -12.95
C ALA A 51 -3.45 17.50 -14.02
N LEU A 52 -2.94 16.30 -13.72
CA LEU A 52 -1.93 15.59 -14.52
C LEU A 52 -2.44 14.26 -15.11
N GLY A 53 -3.65 13.84 -14.73
CA GLY A 53 -4.24 12.59 -15.17
C GLY A 53 -3.82 11.39 -14.31
N HIS A 54 -4.68 10.36 -14.32
CA HIS A 54 -4.53 9.16 -13.48
C HIS A 54 -3.21 8.40 -13.72
N HIS A 55 -2.72 8.35 -14.97
CA HIS A 55 -1.45 7.68 -15.29
C HIS A 55 -0.24 8.24 -14.53
N VAL A 56 -0.19 9.56 -14.31
CA VAL A 56 0.87 10.19 -13.51
C VAL A 56 0.71 9.83 -12.03
N GLY A 57 -0.53 9.79 -11.54
CA GLY A 57 -0.84 9.30 -10.21
C GLY A 57 -0.33 7.89 -9.98
N ASP A 58 -0.57 6.99 -10.93
CA ASP A 58 -0.14 5.59 -10.85
C ASP A 58 1.39 5.47 -10.77
N LEU A 59 2.13 6.28 -11.55
CA LEU A 59 3.60 6.34 -11.50
C LEU A 59 4.11 6.84 -10.14
N ILE A 60 3.44 7.82 -9.54
CA ILE A 60 3.79 8.33 -8.20
C ILE A 60 3.58 7.24 -7.15
N ILE A 61 2.43 6.54 -7.17
CA ILE A 61 2.16 5.46 -6.23
C ILE A 61 3.22 4.35 -6.39
N ALA A 62 3.58 3.98 -7.62
CA ALA A 62 4.62 2.97 -7.88
C ALA A 62 5.98 3.41 -7.31
N HIS A 63 6.38 4.67 -7.52
CA HIS A 63 7.62 5.22 -7.00
C HIS A 63 7.68 5.22 -5.46
N ILE A 64 6.58 5.60 -4.80
CA ILE A 64 6.48 5.61 -3.35
C ILE A 64 6.56 4.17 -2.81
N GLY A 65 5.83 3.23 -3.42
CA GLY A 65 5.90 1.81 -3.04
C GLY A 65 7.33 1.27 -3.11
N HIS A 66 8.05 1.58 -4.17
CA HIS A 66 9.47 1.19 -4.32
C HIS A 66 10.38 1.90 -3.29
N SER A 67 10.04 3.11 -2.86
CA SER A 67 10.84 3.85 -1.87
C SER A 67 10.68 3.32 -0.45
N LEU A 68 9.58 2.63 -0.15
CA LEU A 68 9.31 2.00 1.15
C LEU A 68 9.86 0.57 1.28
N ASP A 69 10.24 -0.06 0.16
CA ASP A 69 10.81 -1.41 0.13
C ASP A 69 12.33 -1.42 0.37
N ARG A 70 12.96 -0.24 0.43
CA ARG A 70 14.39 -0.04 0.73
C ARG A 70 14.62 0.21 2.22
#